data_AF-A0A7X6ZW47-F1
#
_entry.id   AF-A0A7X6ZW47-F1
#
_cell.length_a   1.000
_cell.length_b   1.000
_cell.length_c   1.000
_cell.angle_alpha   90.00
_cell.angle_beta   90.00
_cell.angle_gamma   90.00
#
_symmetry.space_group_name_H-M   'P 1'
#
loop_
_entity.id
_entity.type
_entity.pdbx_description
1 polymer ?
#
loop_
_entity_poly.entity_id
_entity_poly.type
_entity_poly.pdbx_seq_one_letter_code
_entity_poly.pdbx_strand_id
1 'polypeptide(L)'
;MKSRGFTLVELLVVMAIIAILASLLLPVLSKAREKARQAVCMNNLRQLALAFIMYTSDYGGYYPPAASDINSTNRHRWFGERVSGNSWSPSDFAMTPNTPIYAYLPGKQIRECPSFKSFVKGWEGGAGGYGYNDQYIGGSGPMGASEAEIPAKDSQIRNPTKTIMLADTAIWQSGGIIEYAFVTAPYWSYSDWGMNIESTPSIHFRHNGRANVAFCDGHVESMKLDATRA
;
A
#
# COMPACT_ATOMS: atom_id res chain seq x y z
N MET A 1 43.77 51.52 0.08
CA MET A 1 43.89 50.10 0.50
C MET A 1 43.71 49.24 -0.75
N LYS A 2 44.73 48.45 -1.15
CA LYS A 2 44.59 47.52 -2.29
C LYS A 2 43.73 46.33 -1.86
N SER A 3 42.59 46.12 -2.50
CA SER A 3 41.84 44.87 -2.38
C SER A 3 42.66 43.73 -2.98
N ARG A 4 42.86 42.65 -2.22
CA ARG A 4 43.38 41.40 -2.78
C ARG A 4 42.23 40.77 -3.57
N GLY A 5 42.41 40.62 -4.88
CA GLY A 5 41.46 39.92 -5.74
C GLY A 5 41.58 38.40 -5.56
N PHE A 6 40.46 37.71 -5.62
CA PHE A 6 40.42 36.25 -5.62
C PHE A 6 41.08 35.71 -6.89
N THR A 7 41.96 34.72 -6.77
CA THR A 7 42.53 34.04 -7.93
C THR A 7 41.58 32.99 -8.48
N LEU A 8 41.67 32.73 -9.78
CA LEU A 8 40.87 31.70 -10.45
C LEU A 8 41.13 30.30 -9.85
N VAL A 9 42.36 30.04 -9.39
CA VAL A 9 42.73 28.78 -8.74
C VAL A 9 42.03 28.62 -7.39
N GLU A 10 41.99 29.67 -6.56
CA GLU A 10 41.29 29.63 -5.26
C GLU A 10 39.79 29.35 -5.44
N LEU A 11 39.16 29.97 -6.44
CA LEU A 11 37.75 29.73 -6.73
C LEU A 11 37.50 28.27 -7.21
N LEU A 12 38.38 27.74 -8.07
CA LEU A 12 38.26 26.36 -8.56
C LEU A 12 38.41 25.33 -7.44
N VAL A 13 39.38 25.50 -6.53
CA VAL A 13 39.58 24.58 -5.40
C VAL A 13 38.36 24.57 -4.50
N VAL A 14 37.77 25.72 -4.21
CA VAL A 14 36.55 25.81 -3.38
C VAL A 14 35.37 25.10 -4.05
N MET A 15 35.14 25.32 -5.35
CA MET A 15 34.08 24.62 -6.07
C MET A 15 34.33 23.10 -6.13
N ALA A 16 35.58 22.66 -6.28
CA ALA A 16 35.93 21.24 -6.25
C ALA A 16 35.62 20.62 -4.88
N ILE A 17 35.97 21.29 -3.78
CA ILE A 17 35.65 20.83 -2.42
C ILE A 17 34.13 20.77 -2.21
N ILE A 18 33.38 21.80 -2.62
CA ILE A 18 31.91 21.82 -2.53
C ILE A 18 31.31 20.66 -3.34
N ALA A 19 31.81 20.41 -4.55
CA ALA A 19 31.33 19.31 -5.39
C ALA A 19 31.57 17.94 -4.75
N ILE A 20 32.75 17.73 -4.14
CA ILE A 20 33.06 16.49 -3.41
C ILE A 20 32.10 16.32 -2.22
N LEU A 21 31.94 17.35 -1.39
CA LEU A 21 31.04 17.29 -0.24
C LEU A 21 29.58 17.06 -0.66
N ALA A 22 29.11 17.76 -1.69
CA ALA A 22 27.77 17.59 -2.22
C ALA A 22 27.54 16.16 -2.76
N SER A 23 28.51 15.59 -3.47
CA SER A 23 28.40 14.23 -4.02
C SER A 23 28.25 13.14 -2.94
N LEU A 24 28.83 13.34 -1.76
CA LEU A 24 28.66 12.45 -0.60
C LEU A 24 27.33 12.68 0.14
N LEU A 25 26.85 13.92 0.18
CA LEU A 25 25.63 14.30 0.90
C LEU A 25 24.34 13.88 0.18
N LEU A 26 24.29 14.00 -1.15
CA LEU A 26 23.10 13.68 -1.96
C LEU A 26 22.56 12.24 -1.75
N PRO A 27 23.37 11.17 -1.81
CA PRO A 27 22.86 9.82 -1.60
C PRO A 27 22.38 9.59 -0.16
N VAL A 28 23.04 10.20 0.84
CA VAL A 28 22.65 10.10 2.24
C VAL A 28 21.31 10.81 2.47
N LEU A 29 21.15 12.01 1.92
CA LEU A 29 19.91 12.78 2.02
C LEU A 29 18.74 12.07 1.35
N SER A 30 18.97 11.41 0.21
CA SER A 30 17.95 10.59 -0.46
C SER A 30 17.46 9.44 0.43
N LYS A 31 18.38 8.67 1.04
CA LYS A 31 18.04 7.60 1.99
C LYS A 31 17.30 8.12 3.22
N ALA A 32 17.72 9.25 3.77
CA ALA A 32 17.08 9.88 4.93
C ALA A 32 15.64 10.33 4.61
N ARG A 33 15.41 10.94 3.44
CA ARG A 33 14.06 11.30 2.98
C ARG A 33 13.18 10.07 2.82
N GLU A 34 13.69 8.99 2.25
CA GLU A 34 12.91 7.76 2.10
C GLU A 34 12.57 7.13 3.46
N LYS A 35 13.48 7.19 4.44
CA LYS A 35 13.18 6.76 5.81
C LYS A 35 12.07 7.60 6.47
N ALA A 36 12.07 8.91 6.25
CA ALA A 36 10.98 9.76 6.73
C ALA A 36 9.64 9.41 6.06
N ARG A 37 9.64 9.17 4.74
CA ARG A 37 8.45 8.71 4.01
C ARG A 37 7.97 7.35 4.49
N GLN A 38 8.89 6.42 4.75
CA GLN A 38 8.59 5.12 5.33
C GLN A 38 7.90 5.26 6.69
N ALA A 39 8.37 6.15 7.57
CA ALA A 39 7.74 6.38 8.87
C ALA A 39 6.30 6.91 8.73
N VAL A 40 6.06 7.82 7.77
CA VAL A 40 4.70 8.30 7.45
C VAL A 40 3.83 7.15 6.94
N CYS A 41 4.36 6.31 6.05
CA CYS A 41 3.67 5.13 5.51
C CYS A 41 3.27 4.14 6.62
N MET A 42 4.19 3.82 7.53
CA MET A 42 3.91 2.98 8.70
C MET A 42 2.83 3.57 9.60
N ASN A 43 2.83 4.89 9.81
CA ASN A 43 1.78 5.56 10.57
C ASN A 43 0.41 5.48 9.86
N ASN A 44 0.38 5.60 8.53
CA ASN A 44 -0.85 5.43 7.76
C ASN A 44 -1.42 4.01 7.91
N LEU A 45 -0.57 2.98 7.77
CA LEU A 45 -0.95 1.58 8.01
C LEU A 45 -1.45 1.36 9.43
N ARG A 46 -0.83 2.00 10.44
CA ARG A 46 -1.29 1.90 11.83
C ARG A 46 -2.69 2.52 12.01
N GLN A 47 -2.95 3.67 11.38
CA GLN A 47 -4.27 4.30 11.40
C GLN A 47 -5.32 3.43 10.71
N LEU A 48 -4.99 2.81 9.57
CA LEU A 48 -5.86 1.86 8.90
C LEU A 48 -6.13 0.63 9.78
N ALA A 49 -5.10 0.00 10.34
CA ALA A 49 -5.26 -1.17 11.19
C ALA A 49 -6.13 -0.88 12.43
N LEU A 50 -5.96 0.28 13.06
CA LEU A 50 -6.82 0.72 14.15
C LEU A 50 -8.27 0.89 13.70
N ALA A 51 -8.51 1.47 12.52
CA ALA A 51 -9.85 1.59 11.96
C ALA A 51 -10.52 0.24 11.73
N PHE A 52 -9.78 -0.76 11.25
CA PHE A 52 -10.26 -2.13 11.07
C PHE A 52 -10.59 -2.78 12.43
N ILE A 53 -9.75 -2.61 13.44
CA ILE A 53 -9.99 -3.14 14.79
C ILE A 53 -11.23 -2.50 15.41
N MET A 54 -11.41 -1.19 15.26
CA MET A 54 -12.61 -0.49 15.74
C MET A 54 -13.88 -0.99 15.03
N TYR A 55 -13.84 -1.11 13.70
CA TYR A 55 -14.93 -1.73 12.94
C TYR A 55 -15.27 -3.12 13.48
N THR A 56 -14.23 -3.94 13.69
CA THR A 56 -14.38 -5.33 14.14
C THR A 56 -15.07 -5.40 15.51
N SER A 57 -14.74 -4.48 16.41
CA SER A 57 -15.39 -4.34 17.72
C SER A 57 -16.88 -4.00 17.60
N ASP A 58 -17.25 -3.11 16.68
CA ASP A 58 -18.64 -2.66 16.50
C ASP A 58 -19.50 -3.68 15.73
N TYR A 59 -18.89 -4.46 14.84
CA TYR A 59 -19.58 -5.44 13.97
C TYR A 59 -19.48 -6.88 14.50
N GLY A 60 -19.60 -7.05 15.83
CA GLY A 60 -19.75 -8.38 16.44
C GLY A 60 -18.52 -9.29 16.31
N GLY A 61 -17.34 -8.69 16.16
CA GLY A 61 -16.06 -9.37 15.97
C GLY A 61 -15.72 -9.67 14.52
N TYR A 62 -16.56 -9.30 13.55
CA TYR A 62 -16.27 -9.52 12.12
C TYR A 62 -15.42 -8.40 11.54
N TYR A 63 -14.34 -8.76 10.85
CA TYR A 63 -13.55 -7.79 10.12
C TYR A 63 -14.32 -7.16 8.95
N PRO A 64 -13.91 -5.98 8.45
CA PRO A 64 -14.50 -5.39 7.27
C PRO A 64 -14.43 -6.33 6.05
N PRO A 65 -15.48 -6.37 5.21
CA PRO A 65 -15.41 -7.05 3.94
C PRO A 65 -14.40 -6.36 3.01
N ALA A 66 -13.53 -7.15 2.37
CA ALA A 66 -12.55 -6.61 1.43
C ALA A 66 -13.22 -6.06 0.16
N ALA A 67 -14.20 -6.80 -0.35
CA ALA A 67 -15.01 -6.44 -1.51
C ALA A 67 -16.35 -7.19 -1.45
N SER A 68 -17.36 -6.58 -0.83
CA SER A 68 -18.65 -7.23 -0.51
C SER A 68 -19.51 -7.62 -1.71
N ASP A 69 -19.19 -7.10 -2.89
CA ASP A 69 -19.98 -7.30 -4.11
C ASP A 69 -19.12 -7.62 -5.33
N ILE A 70 -17.90 -8.13 -5.12
CA ILE A 70 -16.91 -8.34 -6.20
C ILE A 70 -17.44 -9.23 -7.34
N ASN A 71 -18.29 -10.21 -7.01
CA ASN A 71 -18.92 -11.14 -7.95
C ASN A 71 -20.27 -10.64 -8.53
N SER A 72 -20.77 -9.48 -8.09
CA SER A 72 -22.06 -8.93 -8.52
C SER A 72 -21.91 -7.52 -9.10
N THR A 73 -22.15 -6.48 -8.31
CA THR A 73 -22.07 -5.09 -8.78
C THR A 73 -20.65 -4.56 -8.81
N ASN A 74 -19.71 -5.18 -8.11
CA ASN A 74 -18.28 -4.85 -8.07
C ASN A 74 -18.00 -3.36 -7.78
N ARG A 75 -18.83 -2.75 -6.92
CA ARG A 75 -18.81 -1.32 -6.58
C ARG A 75 -18.17 -1.04 -5.24
N HIS A 76 -18.14 -1.99 -4.33
CA HIS A 76 -17.76 -1.75 -2.94
C HIS A 76 -16.41 -2.40 -2.64
N ARG A 77 -15.56 -1.66 -1.95
CA ARG A 77 -14.26 -2.11 -1.42
C ARG A 77 -14.11 -1.66 0.02
N TRP A 78 -13.19 -2.29 0.73
CA TRP A 78 -12.81 -1.85 2.09
C TRP A 78 -12.37 -0.39 2.15
N PHE A 79 -11.83 0.16 1.05
CA PHE A 79 -11.24 1.49 0.96
C PHE A 79 -12.13 2.55 0.30
N GLY A 80 -13.22 2.15 -0.35
CA GLY A 80 -14.06 3.09 -1.08
C GLY A 80 -15.17 2.43 -1.91
N GLU A 81 -15.95 3.27 -2.56
CA GLU A 81 -16.97 2.88 -3.54
C GLU A 81 -16.64 3.43 -4.92
N ARG A 82 -16.93 2.66 -5.98
CA ARG A 82 -16.83 3.15 -7.36
C ARG A 82 -17.87 4.26 -7.57
N VAL A 83 -17.42 5.49 -7.73
CA VAL A 83 -18.29 6.69 -7.88
C VAL A 83 -18.61 7.05 -9.33
N SER A 84 -17.86 6.54 -10.31
CA SER A 84 -18.14 6.74 -11.73
C SER A 84 -17.97 5.48 -12.56
N GLY A 85 -18.77 5.43 -13.65
CA GLY A 85 -18.77 4.33 -14.60
C GLY A 85 -19.70 3.17 -14.25
N ASN A 86 -19.53 2.05 -14.96
CA ASN A 86 -20.22 0.80 -14.70
C ASN A 86 -19.42 -0.10 -13.73
N SER A 87 -19.95 -1.27 -13.37
CA SER A 87 -19.30 -2.28 -12.50
C SER A 87 -17.89 -2.73 -12.91
N TRP A 88 -17.45 -2.33 -14.10
CA TRP A 88 -16.18 -2.70 -14.71
C TRP A 88 -15.30 -1.48 -15.02
N SER A 89 -15.65 -0.30 -14.48
CA SER A 89 -14.86 0.92 -14.68
C SER A 89 -13.67 0.92 -13.71
N PRO A 90 -12.42 0.90 -14.20
CA PRO A 90 -11.30 0.43 -13.42
C PRO A 90 -10.93 1.34 -12.23
N SER A 91 -11.21 2.65 -12.22
CA SER A 91 -10.31 3.52 -11.45
C SER A 91 -10.89 4.65 -10.61
N ASP A 92 -12.20 4.68 -10.36
CA ASP A 92 -12.83 5.79 -9.66
C ASP A 92 -13.41 5.39 -8.32
N PHE A 93 -12.57 4.88 -7.41
CA PHE A 93 -13.00 4.69 -6.03
C PHE A 93 -12.84 5.97 -5.23
N ALA A 94 -13.89 6.31 -4.46
CA ALA A 94 -13.82 7.37 -3.46
C ALA A 94 -14.32 6.84 -2.12
N MET A 95 -13.76 7.38 -1.04
CA MET A 95 -14.25 7.06 0.30
C MET A 95 -15.57 7.79 0.56
N THR A 96 -16.63 7.01 0.75
CA THR A 96 -18.01 7.47 1.01
C THR A 96 -18.46 7.04 2.40
N PRO A 97 -19.55 7.60 2.96
CA PRO A 97 -20.09 7.16 4.25
C PRO A 97 -20.39 5.65 4.36
N ASN A 98 -20.57 4.98 3.24
CA ASN A 98 -20.83 3.54 3.17
C ASN A 98 -19.54 2.69 3.16
N THR A 99 -18.37 3.32 2.99
CA THR A 99 -17.09 2.63 3.06
C THR A 99 -16.90 2.06 4.48
N PRO A 100 -16.56 0.77 4.65
CA PRO A 100 -16.56 0.13 5.97
C PRO A 100 -15.79 0.89 7.04
N ILE A 101 -14.62 1.43 6.68
CA ILE A 101 -13.73 2.11 7.61
C ILE A 101 -13.98 3.62 7.73
N TYR A 102 -14.99 4.17 7.05
CA TYR A 102 -15.22 5.61 6.93
C TYR A 102 -15.34 6.32 8.29
N ALA A 103 -16.14 5.75 9.20
CA ALA A 103 -16.42 6.32 10.51
C ALA A 103 -15.20 6.29 11.47
N TYR A 104 -14.24 5.42 11.18
CA TYR A 104 -13.11 5.12 12.07
C TYR A 104 -11.81 5.81 11.68
N LEU A 105 -11.81 6.53 10.55
CA LEU A 105 -10.63 7.24 10.07
C LEU A 105 -10.65 8.72 10.49
N PRO A 106 -9.63 9.19 11.24
CA PRO A 106 -9.58 10.57 11.77
C PRO A 106 -9.49 11.65 10.68
N GLY A 107 -9.18 11.27 9.44
CA GLY A 107 -9.08 12.18 8.30
C GLY A 107 -10.04 11.89 7.14
N LYS A 108 -10.91 10.87 7.25
CA LYS A 108 -11.87 10.43 6.19
C LYS A 108 -11.30 10.31 4.76
N GLN A 109 -9.98 10.30 4.62
CA GLN A 109 -9.22 10.08 3.41
C GLN A 109 -8.12 9.08 3.75
N ILE A 110 -7.98 8.07 2.90
CA ILE A 110 -6.85 7.14 2.97
C ILE A 110 -5.63 7.90 2.48
N ARG A 111 -4.59 7.96 3.32
CA ARG A 111 -3.38 8.70 2.98
C ARG A 111 -2.49 7.88 2.07
N GLU A 112 -2.42 8.26 0.80
CA GLU A 112 -1.52 7.66 -0.18
C GLU A 112 -0.10 7.49 0.38
N CYS A 113 0.51 6.35 0.09
CA CYS A 113 1.89 6.07 0.42
C CYS A 113 2.79 7.16 -0.22
N PRO A 114 3.56 7.94 0.57
CA PRO A 114 4.36 9.05 0.03
C PRO A 114 5.51 8.60 -0.89
N SER A 115 5.83 7.31 -0.90
CA SER A 115 6.84 6.71 -1.78
C SER A 115 6.24 6.10 -3.04
N PHE A 116 4.92 6.07 -3.19
CA PHE A 116 4.21 5.50 -4.33
C PHE A 116 3.71 6.60 -5.27
N LYS A 117 4.57 7.06 -6.19
CA LYS A 117 4.32 8.27 -7.00
C LYS A 117 4.32 8.08 -8.53
N SER A 118 4.67 6.89 -9.02
CA SER A 118 4.88 6.63 -10.46
C SER A 118 4.10 5.41 -10.90
N PHE A 119 2.82 5.38 -10.56
CA PHE A 119 1.93 4.28 -10.90
C PHE A 119 0.93 4.71 -11.97
N VAL A 120 0.54 3.75 -12.81
CA VAL A 120 -0.54 3.91 -13.78
C VAL A 120 -1.86 3.71 -13.03
N LYS A 121 -2.86 4.51 -13.40
CA LYS A 121 -4.19 4.39 -12.82
C LYS A 121 -4.82 3.07 -13.30
N GLY A 122 -5.02 2.12 -12.38
CA GLY A 122 -5.50 0.76 -12.65
C GLY A 122 -6.83 0.42 -11.97
N TRP A 123 -7.15 -0.88 -11.90
CA TRP A 123 -8.43 -1.45 -11.44
C TRP A 123 -8.82 -1.19 -9.98
N GLU A 124 -7.84 -0.86 -9.14
CA GLU A 124 -8.02 -0.62 -7.70
C GLU A 124 -7.47 0.77 -7.33
N GLY A 125 -7.59 1.74 -8.26
CA GLY A 125 -7.17 3.12 -8.06
C GLY A 125 -7.92 3.79 -6.91
N GLY A 126 -7.18 4.39 -5.96
CA GLY A 126 -7.71 5.01 -4.75
C GLY A 126 -7.41 4.26 -3.43
N ALA A 127 -6.80 3.08 -3.50
CA ALA A 127 -6.41 2.31 -2.32
C ALA A 127 -5.27 2.94 -1.50
N GLY A 128 -4.59 3.95 -2.04
CA GLY A 128 -3.48 4.66 -1.41
C GLY A 128 -2.17 3.88 -1.43
N GLY A 129 -2.07 2.84 -2.26
CA GLY A 129 -0.93 1.92 -2.30
C GLY A 129 -0.83 0.97 -1.10
N TYR A 130 -1.94 0.75 -0.37
CA TYR A 130 -2.07 -0.31 0.63
C TYR A 130 -3.08 -1.34 0.17
N GLY A 131 -2.90 -2.56 0.65
CA GLY A 131 -3.82 -3.65 0.40
C GLY A 131 -4.25 -4.29 1.70
N TYR A 132 -5.39 -4.96 1.64
CA TYR A 132 -6.00 -5.70 2.73
C TYR A 132 -6.05 -7.19 2.42
N ASN A 133 -5.76 -8.03 3.41
CA ASN A 133 -5.81 -9.49 3.28
C ASN A 133 -7.25 -9.96 3.08
N ASP A 134 -7.60 -10.16 1.83
CA ASP A 134 -8.96 -10.37 1.37
C ASP A 134 -9.35 -11.86 1.43
N GLN A 135 -8.41 -12.75 1.09
CA GLN A 135 -8.63 -14.20 1.09
C GLN A 135 -8.79 -14.80 2.50
N TYR A 136 -8.00 -14.35 3.48
CA TYR A 136 -8.00 -14.95 4.82
C TYR A 136 -8.82 -14.15 5.85
N ILE A 137 -8.97 -12.84 5.65
CA ILE A 137 -9.64 -11.97 6.62
C ILE A 137 -10.86 -11.30 6.01
N GLY A 138 -10.70 -10.63 4.87
CA GLY A 138 -11.74 -9.80 4.29
C GLY A 138 -12.88 -10.52 3.61
N GLY A 139 -12.80 -11.85 3.45
CA GLY A 139 -13.83 -12.65 2.81
C GLY A 139 -14.15 -12.15 1.40
N SER A 140 -13.12 -11.98 0.56
CA SER A 140 -13.32 -12.02 -0.89
C SER A 140 -13.14 -13.48 -1.32
N GLY A 141 -14.10 -14.02 -2.07
CA GLY A 141 -13.87 -15.27 -2.79
C GLY A 141 -12.58 -15.17 -3.60
N PRO A 142 -11.88 -16.29 -3.89
CA PRO A 142 -10.94 -16.30 -5.01
C PRO A 142 -11.61 -15.60 -6.20
N MET A 143 -10.90 -14.73 -6.93
CA MET A 143 -11.48 -14.08 -8.12
C MET A 143 -12.08 -15.17 -9.02
N GLY A 144 -13.42 -15.23 -9.11
CA GLY A 144 -14.16 -16.26 -9.87
C GLY A 144 -14.68 -17.48 -9.08
N ALA A 145 -14.58 -17.55 -7.75
CA ALA A 145 -15.21 -18.58 -6.92
C ALA A 145 -16.36 -17.98 -6.07
N SER A 146 -17.49 -18.70 -6.02
CA SER A 146 -18.74 -18.29 -5.39
C SER A 146 -18.77 -18.41 -3.86
N GLU A 147 -17.70 -18.88 -3.24
CA GLU A 147 -17.69 -19.28 -1.83
C GLU A 147 -16.51 -18.64 -1.08
N ALA A 148 -16.65 -17.37 -0.71
CA ALA A 148 -16.17 -16.81 0.56
C ALA A 148 -16.58 -15.33 0.60
N GLU A 149 -17.83 -15.04 0.96
CA GLU A 149 -18.30 -13.65 1.14
C GLU A 149 -18.34 -13.23 2.61
N ILE A 150 -17.94 -14.11 3.54
CA ILE A 150 -18.01 -13.86 4.98
C ILE A 150 -16.61 -13.50 5.48
N PRO A 151 -16.40 -12.27 5.98
CA PRO A 151 -15.14 -11.90 6.62
C PRO A 151 -14.86 -12.79 7.84
N ALA A 152 -13.59 -13.00 8.13
CA ALA A 152 -13.18 -13.70 9.33
C ALA A 152 -13.63 -12.93 10.58
N LYS A 153 -13.94 -13.69 11.62
CA LYS A 153 -14.13 -13.17 12.97
C LYS A 153 -12.78 -13.08 13.68
N ASP A 154 -12.59 -12.08 14.53
CA ASP A 154 -11.39 -11.90 15.37
C ASP A 154 -11.02 -13.18 16.15
N SER A 155 -12.02 -13.85 16.72
CA SER A 155 -11.89 -15.14 17.42
C SER A 155 -11.44 -16.32 16.54
N GLN A 156 -11.56 -16.21 15.20
CA GLN A 156 -11.08 -17.21 14.26
C GLN A 156 -9.59 -17.02 13.91
N ILE A 157 -9.01 -15.86 14.23
CA ILE A 157 -7.61 -15.57 13.97
C ILE A 157 -6.73 -16.23 15.03
N ARG A 158 -6.14 -17.37 14.69
CA ARG A 158 -5.33 -18.17 15.63
C ARG A 158 -4.08 -17.45 16.15
N ASN A 159 -3.41 -16.65 15.30
CA ASN A 159 -2.17 -15.96 15.64
C ASN A 159 -2.19 -14.49 15.17
N PRO A 160 -2.89 -13.59 15.86
CA PRO A 160 -3.08 -12.21 15.39
C PRO A 160 -1.76 -11.45 15.15
N THR A 161 -0.71 -11.76 15.92
CA THR A 161 0.63 -11.15 15.78
C THR A 161 1.42 -11.65 14.57
N LYS A 162 0.94 -12.68 13.86
CA LYS A 162 1.59 -13.26 12.66
C LYS A 162 0.70 -13.23 11.43
N THR A 163 -0.58 -12.94 11.60
CA THR A 163 -1.54 -12.82 10.51
C THR A 163 -1.49 -11.41 9.95
N ILE A 164 -1.11 -11.28 8.68
CA ILE A 164 -1.07 -10.00 7.97
C ILE A 164 -2.49 -9.51 7.76
N MET A 165 -2.77 -8.28 8.22
CA MET A 165 -4.02 -7.57 7.95
C MET A 165 -3.86 -6.67 6.73
N LEU A 166 -2.90 -5.75 6.74
CA LEU A 166 -2.67 -4.78 5.68
C LEU A 166 -1.19 -4.78 5.29
N ALA A 167 -0.86 -4.38 4.08
CA ALA A 167 0.53 -4.19 3.67
C ALA A 167 0.66 -3.10 2.60
N ASP A 168 1.88 -2.63 2.38
CA ASP A 168 2.21 -1.90 1.15
C ASP A 168 2.02 -2.82 -0.05
N THR A 169 1.15 -2.44 -0.97
CA THR A 169 0.82 -3.28 -2.14
C THR A 169 0.85 -2.51 -3.44
N ALA A 170 1.22 -3.23 -4.50
CA ALA A 170 1.07 -2.82 -5.88
C ALA A 170 1.31 -4.03 -6.77
N ILE A 171 0.77 -4.00 -7.97
CA ILE A 171 0.97 -5.05 -8.97
C ILE A 171 1.43 -4.45 -10.28
N TRP A 172 2.04 -5.27 -11.11
CA TRP A 172 2.35 -4.91 -12.48
C TRP A 172 1.15 -5.24 -13.38
N GLN A 173 0.70 -4.28 -14.18
CA GLN A 173 -0.28 -4.49 -15.25
C GLN A 173 0.24 -3.86 -16.54
N SER A 174 -0.19 -4.36 -17.70
CA SER A 174 0.21 -3.90 -19.05
C SER A 174 0.29 -2.37 -19.15
N GLY A 175 1.50 -1.82 -19.00
CA GLY A 175 1.76 -0.36 -19.00
C GLY A 175 2.46 0.20 -17.75
N GLY A 176 2.52 -0.54 -16.64
CA GLY A 176 3.30 -0.15 -15.46
C GLY A 176 2.79 -0.73 -14.13
N ILE A 177 3.38 -0.24 -13.04
CA ILE A 177 2.92 -0.56 -11.69
C ILE A 177 1.59 0.16 -11.45
N ILE A 178 0.59 -0.51 -10.87
CA ILE A 178 -0.70 0.06 -10.49
C ILE A 178 -0.97 -0.11 -8.99
N GLU A 179 -1.93 0.65 -8.46
CA GLU A 179 -2.50 0.39 -7.14
C GLU A 179 -3.19 -0.97 -7.11
N TYR A 180 -3.07 -1.66 -5.98
CA TYR A 180 -3.76 -2.91 -5.75
C TYR A 180 -4.26 -2.99 -4.32
N ALA A 181 -5.56 -3.21 -4.15
CA ALA A 181 -6.22 -3.10 -2.86
C ALA A 181 -6.12 -4.36 -1.99
N PHE A 182 -5.45 -5.42 -2.44
CA PHE A 182 -5.46 -6.70 -1.75
C PHE A 182 -4.06 -7.22 -1.40
N VAL A 183 -3.90 -7.73 -0.18
CA VAL A 183 -2.74 -8.54 0.20
C VAL A 183 -3.07 -9.97 -0.17
N THR A 184 -2.49 -10.41 -1.28
CA THR A 184 -2.72 -11.74 -1.80
C THR A 184 -1.39 -12.50 -1.73
N ALA A 185 -1.49 -13.78 -1.38
CA ALA A 185 -0.41 -14.72 -1.63
C ALA A 185 -0.02 -14.64 -3.13
N PRO A 186 1.20 -15.05 -3.53
CA PRO A 186 1.61 -15.01 -4.93
C PRO A 186 0.49 -15.55 -5.82
N TYR A 187 -0.10 -14.65 -6.60
CA TYR A 187 -1.22 -14.97 -7.44
C TYR A 187 -0.85 -14.66 -8.88
N TRP A 188 -1.66 -15.24 -9.76
CA TRP A 188 -1.44 -15.27 -11.19
C TRP A 188 -1.62 -13.85 -11.74
N SER A 189 -0.58 -13.21 -12.28
CA SER A 189 -0.76 -11.93 -12.96
C SER A 189 -1.58 -12.17 -14.23
N TYR A 190 -2.79 -11.63 -14.30
CA TYR A 190 -3.60 -11.68 -15.51
C TYR A 190 -2.98 -10.73 -16.53
N SER A 191 -2.42 -11.26 -17.62
CA SER A 191 -1.89 -10.46 -18.74
C SER A 191 -3.02 -9.82 -19.57
N ASP A 192 -4.06 -9.31 -18.90
CA ASP A 192 -5.35 -8.83 -19.39
C ASP A 192 -6.38 -9.93 -19.79
N TRP A 193 -6.27 -11.13 -19.18
CA TRP A 193 -7.16 -12.32 -19.30
C TRP A 193 -6.92 -13.26 -20.50
N GLY A 194 -5.70 -13.28 -21.05
CA GLY A 194 -5.27 -14.19 -22.13
C GLY A 194 -3.85 -14.78 -21.98
N MET A 195 -3.38 -14.89 -20.72
CA MET A 195 -2.34 -15.77 -20.15
C MET A 195 -0.92 -15.86 -20.79
N ASN A 196 -0.02 -14.96 -20.37
CA ASN A 196 1.42 -15.24 -20.17
C ASN A 196 1.77 -14.98 -18.69
N ILE A 197 2.46 -15.92 -18.04
CA ILE A 197 2.32 -16.22 -16.60
C ILE A 197 3.50 -15.66 -15.79
N GLU A 198 3.24 -14.66 -14.93
CA GLU A 198 4.17 -14.25 -13.88
C GLU A 198 3.47 -14.27 -12.51
N SER A 199 4.01 -15.05 -11.57
CA SER A 199 3.59 -15.03 -10.17
C SER A 199 4.21 -13.81 -9.49
N THR A 200 3.43 -12.74 -9.29
CA THR A 200 3.93 -11.55 -8.57
C THR A 200 3.23 -11.47 -7.21
N PRO A 201 3.98 -11.35 -6.09
CA PRO A 201 3.36 -11.05 -4.81
C PRO A 201 2.79 -9.63 -4.87
N SER A 202 1.61 -9.40 -4.30
CA SER A 202 1.05 -8.05 -4.27
C SER A 202 1.77 -7.13 -3.30
N ILE A 203 2.49 -7.69 -2.31
CA ILE A 203 3.28 -6.93 -1.34
C ILE A 203 4.48 -6.27 -2.05
N HIS A 204 4.59 -4.95 -1.93
CA HIS A 204 5.55 -4.15 -2.67
C HIS A 204 6.66 -3.58 -1.78
N PHE A 205 7.92 -3.89 -2.09
CA PHE A 205 9.09 -3.55 -1.28
C PHE A 205 9.67 -2.15 -1.58
N ARG A 206 8.81 -1.12 -1.67
CA ARG A 206 9.19 0.25 -2.11
C ARG A 206 10.10 1.00 -1.14
N HIS A 207 10.12 0.64 0.14
CA HIS A 207 10.84 1.40 1.17
C HIS A 207 12.27 0.89 1.35
N ASN A 208 13.13 1.14 0.37
CA ASN A 208 14.52 0.64 0.30
C ASN A 208 14.60 -0.90 0.40
N GLY A 209 13.80 -1.61 -0.41
CA GLY A 209 13.75 -3.07 -0.40
C GLY A 209 12.99 -3.65 0.80
N ARG A 210 12.10 -2.85 1.40
CA ARG A 210 11.23 -3.26 2.49
C ARG A 210 9.78 -2.91 2.19
N ALA A 211 8.87 -3.72 2.68
CA ALA A 211 7.44 -3.43 2.74
C ALA A 211 7.06 -3.17 4.19
N ASN A 212 6.10 -2.30 4.43
CA ASN A 212 5.46 -2.15 5.73
C ASN A 212 4.21 -3.02 5.76
N VAL A 213 4.00 -3.68 6.90
CA VAL A 213 2.97 -4.69 7.09
C VAL A 213 2.31 -4.44 8.43
N ALA A 214 0.98 -4.36 8.45
CA ALA A 214 0.18 -4.32 9.66
C ALA A 214 -0.44 -5.68 9.93
N PHE A 215 -0.45 -6.08 11.19
CA PHE A 215 -0.95 -7.39 11.63
C PHE A 215 -2.31 -7.28 12.32
N CYS A 216 -2.98 -8.41 12.52
CA CYS A 216 -4.33 -8.48 13.10
C CYS A 216 -4.44 -7.92 14.54
N ASP A 217 -3.34 -7.88 15.29
CA ASP A 217 -3.26 -7.24 16.62
C ASP A 217 -2.99 -5.72 16.56
N GLY A 218 -2.82 -5.15 15.36
CA GLY A 218 -2.65 -3.72 15.13
C GLY A 218 -1.21 -3.22 15.18
N HIS A 219 -0.21 -4.07 15.40
CA HIS A 219 1.17 -3.64 15.25
C HIS A 219 1.56 -3.53 13.76
N VAL A 220 2.55 -2.68 13.48
CA VAL A 220 3.08 -2.45 12.13
C VAL A 220 4.58 -2.69 12.16
N GLU A 221 5.06 -3.55 11.28
CA GLU A 221 6.48 -3.84 11.11
C GLU A 221 6.91 -3.54 9.68
N SER A 222 8.14 -3.07 9.51
CA SER A 222 8.77 -3.07 8.20
C SER A 222 9.49 -4.40 7.99
N MET A 223 9.19 -5.12 6.91
CA MET A 223 9.75 -6.43 6.60
C MET A 223 10.55 -6.39 5.29
N LYS A 224 11.60 -7.21 5.20
CA LYS A 224 12.31 -7.47 3.93
C LYS A 224 11.64 -8.64 3.21
N LEU A 225 11.85 -8.73 1.90
CA LEU A 225 11.54 -9.95 1.16
C LEU A 225 12.46 -11.06 1.70
N ASP A 226 11.89 -12.04 2.38
CA ASP A 226 12.58 -13.24 2.80
C ASP A 226 11.95 -14.41 2.06
N ALA A 227 12.71 -15.03 1.15
CA ALA A 227 12.26 -16.13 0.30
C ALA A 227 11.82 -17.37 1.11
N THR A 228 12.03 -17.39 2.43
CA THR A 228 11.74 -18.51 3.32
C THR A 228 10.46 -18.37 4.15
N ARG A 229 9.71 -17.26 4.01
CA ARG A 229 8.45 -17.01 4.73
C ARG A 229 7.22 -16.85 3.80
N ALA A 230 7.31 -17.40 2.59
CA ALA A 230 6.17 -17.53 1.68
C ALA A 230 5.24 -18.67 2.12
#